data_AF-A0A793D8T1-F1
#
_entry.id   AF-A0A793D8T1-F1
#
_cell.length_a   1.000
_cell.length_b   1.000
_cell.length_c   1.000
_cell.angle_alpha   90.00
_cell.angle_beta   90.00
_cell.angle_gamma   90.00
#
_symmetry.space_group_name_H-M   'P 1'
#
loop_
_entity.id
_entity.type
_entity.pdbx_description
1 polymer ?
#
loop_
_entity_poly.entity_id
_entity_poly.type
_entity_poly.pdbx_seq_one_letter_code
_entity_poly.pdbx_strand_id
1 'polypeptide(L)' 'MRELKMKLCVLILPLVVSACGSTPPAPVPSVKPPAPPAWIMQPAPDWQTPLNGIILSSENG' A
#
# COMPACT_ATOMS: atom_id res chain seq x y z
N MET A 1 -36.74 -32.39 15.79
CA MET A 1 -36.22 -31.07 15.33
C MET A 1 -35.63 -30.23 16.47
N ARG A 2 -36.26 -30.18 17.66
CA ARG A 2 -35.79 -29.39 18.82
C ARG A 2 -34.39 -29.77 19.31
N GLU A 3 -34.13 -31.08 19.47
CA GLU A 3 -32.83 -31.63 19.90
C GLU A 3 -31.68 -31.31 18.94
N LEU A 4 -31.92 -31.45 17.63
CA LEU A 4 -30.93 -31.15 16.59
C LEU A 4 -30.55 -29.67 16.59
N LYS A 5 -31.55 -28.78 16.78
CA LYS A 5 -31.33 -27.33 16.88
C LYS A 5 -30.50 -26.97 18.11
N MET A 6 -30.77 -27.61 19.25
CA MET A 6 -30.02 -27.37 20.49
C MET A 6 -28.56 -27.82 20.36
N LYS A 7 -28.32 -29.00 19.79
CA LYS A 7 -26.95 -29.48 19.50
C LYS A 7 -26.21 -28.55 18.54
N LEU A 8 -26.88 -28.07 17.49
CA LEU A 8 -26.29 -27.11 16.56
C LEU A 8 -25.92 -25.79 17.25
N CYS A 9 -26.80 -25.25 18.10
CA CYS A 9 -26.49 -24.04 18.88
C CYS A 9 -25.28 -24.25 19.81
N VAL A 10 -25.21 -25.39 20.51
CA VAL A 10 -24.08 -25.73 21.40
C VAL A 10 -22.76 -25.83 20.64
N LEU A 11 -22.78 -26.27 19.38
CA LEU A 11 -21.58 -26.37 18.55
C LEU A 11 -21.16 -25.03 17.93
N ILE A 12 -22.12 -24.16 17.58
CA ILE A 12 -21.85 -22.89 16.89
C ILE A 12 -21.51 -21.76 17.87
N LEU A 13 -22.14 -21.72 19.05
CA LEU A 13 -21.93 -20.66 20.05
C LEU A 13 -20.46 -20.49 20.47
N PRO A 14 -19.68 -21.55 20.75
CA PRO A 14 -18.27 -21.42 21.12
C PRO A 14 -17.41 -20.83 20.00
N LEU A 15 -17.71 -21.16 18.74
CA LEU A 15 -16.99 -20.63 17.57
C LEU A 15 -17.22 -19.12 17.41
N VAL A 16 -18.45 -18.67 17.62
CA VAL A 16 -18.79 -17.24 17.58
C VAL A 16 -18.11 -16.48 18.72
N VAL A 17 -18.07 -17.05 19.93
CA VAL A 17 -17.39 -16.43 21.08
C VAL A 17 -15.87 -16.34 20.85
N SER A 18 -15.25 -17.37 20.27
CA SER A 18 -13.82 -17.36 19.94
C SER A 18 -13.46 -16.29 18.90
N ALA A 19 -14.33 -16.04 17.92
CA ALA A 19 -14.10 -15.01 16.90
C ALA A 19 -14.35 -13.60 17.44
N CYS A 20 -15.22 -13.44 18.44
CA CYS A 20 -15.58 -12.13 19.00
C CYS A 20 -14.49 -11.57 19.94
N GLY A 21 -13.64 -12.43 20.51
CA GLY A 21 -12.56 -12.03 21.42
C GLY A 21 -11.28 -11.52 20.73
N SER A 22 -11.18 -11.60 19.41
CA SER A 22 -10.01 -11.06 18.70
C SER A 22 -10.10 -9.53 18.70
N THR A 23 -9.37 -8.88 19.59
CA THR A 23 -9.10 -7.44 19.45
C THR A 23 -8.41 -7.24 18.10
N PRO A 24 -9.03 -6.56 17.12
CA PRO A 24 -8.36 -6.28 15.87
C PRO A 24 -7.11 -5.45 16.17
N PRO A 25 -6.01 -5.64 15.42
CA PRO A 25 -4.84 -4.79 15.57
C PRO A 25 -5.28 -3.34 15.54
N ALA A 26 -4.85 -2.55 16.54
CA ALA A 26 -5.16 -1.13 16.59
C ALA A 26 -4.79 -0.52 15.23
N PRO A 27 -5.66 0.31 14.62
CA PRO A 27 -5.30 1.02 13.41
C PRO A 27 -3.99 1.75 13.68
N VAL A 28 -2.95 1.41 12.91
CA VAL A 28 -1.69 2.15 12.98
C VAL A 28 -2.06 3.60 12.74
N PRO A 29 -1.66 4.55 13.61
CA PRO A 29 -1.90 5.95 13.35
C PRO A 29 -1.43 6.25 11.93
N SER A 30 -2.30 6.85 11.10
CA SER A 30 -1.96 7.23 9.74
C SER A 30 -0.82 8.25 9.79
N VAL A 31 0.40 7.74 9.85
CA VAL A 31 1.61 8.53 9.66
C VAL A 31 1.57 8.96 8.21
N LYS A 32 1.40 10.26 8.00
CA LYS A 32 1.57 10.88 6.69
C LYS A 32 2.90 10.36 6.13
N PRO A 33 2.91 9.72 4.95
CA PRO A 33 4.16 9.32 4.32
C PRO A 33 5.06 10.56 4.20
N PRO A 34 6.38 10.42 4.39
CA PRO A 34 7.30 11.53 4.20
C PRO A 34 7.09 12.12 2.81
N ALA A 35 7.25 13.44 2.70
CA ALA A 35 7.16 14.09 1.39
C ALA A 35 8.15 13.45 0.42
N PRO A 36 7.77 13.25 -0.85
CA PRO A 36 8.71 12.74 -1.85
C PRO A 36 9.91 13.70 -1.96
N PRO A 37 11.11 13.17 -2.24
CA PRO A 37 12.28 14.00 -2.48
C PRO A 37 12.02 15.09 -3.52
N ALA A 38 12.61 16.27 -3.33
CA ALA A 38 12.43 17.42 -4.21
C ALA A 38 12.72 17.10 -5.69
N TRP A 39 13.67 16.21 -5.97
CA TRP A 39 14.05 15.79 -7.32
C TRP A 39 12.96 14.99 -8.04
N ILE A 40 12.08 14.26 -7.33
CA ILE A 40 10.94 13.52 -7.93
C ILE A 40 9.82 14.48 -8.32
N MET A 41 9.72 15.63 -7.65
CA MET A 41 8.74 16.66 -7.95
C MET A 41 9.22 17.61 -9.07
N GLN A 42 10.48 17.51 -9.51
CA GLN A 42 10.97 18.30 -10.62
C GLN A 42 10.38 17.78 -11.95
N PRO A 43 10.12 18.68 -12.92
CA PRO A 43 9.77 18.27 -14.27
C PRO A 43 10.89 17.44 -14.91
N ALA A 44 10.53 16.63 -15.90
CA ALA A 44 11.50 15.86 -16.66
C ALA A 44 12.59 16.80 -17.24
N PRO A 45 13.88 16.50 -17.05
CA PRO A 45 14.95 17.30 -17.64
C PRO A 45 14.89 17.21 -19.16
N ASP A 46 15.12 18.35 -19.83
CA ASP A 46 15.32 18.35 -21.27
C ASP A 46 16.73 17.84 -21.60
N TRP A 47 16.85 16.52 -21.74
CA TRP A 47 18.09 15.87 -22.13
C TRP A 47 18.43 16.09 -23.61
N GLN A 48 17.48 16.50 -24.45
CA GLN A 48 17.69 16.55 -25.90
C GLN A 48 18.58 17.72 -26.30
N THR A 49 18.40 18.89 -25.70
CA THR A 49 19.24 20.07 -25.94
C THR A 49 20.73 19.85 -25.66
N PRO A 50 21.16 19.37 -24.47
CA PRO A 50 22.58 19.13 -24.20
C PRO A 50 23.15 18.02 -25.09
N LEU A 51 22.36 16.98 -25.39
CA LEU A 51 22.80 15.91 -26.29
C LEU A 51 23.07 16.43 -27.71
N ASN A 52 22.16 17.25 -28.25
CA ASN A 52 22.35 17.87 -29.56
C ASN A 52 23.63 18.74 -29.60
N GLY A 53 23.90 19.50 -28.53
CA GLY A 53 25.12 20.31 -28.42
C GLY A 53 26.41 19.47 -28.44
N ILE A 54 26.41 18.32 -27.74
CA ILE A 54 27.56 17.39 -27.73
C ILE A 54 27.75 16.76 -29.12
N ILE A 55 26.66 16.31 -29.76
CA ILE A 55 26.70 15.68 -31.08
C ILE A 55 27.23 16.68 -32.13
N LEU A 56 26.71 17.90 -32.16
CA LEU A 56 27.17 18.95 -33.07
C LEU A 56 28.63 19.33 -32.82
N SER A 57 29.06 19.38 -31.56
CA SER A 57 30.47 19.64 -31.23
C SER A 57 31.39 18.50 -31.70
N SER A 58 30.91 17.26 -31.65
CA SER A 58 31.64 16.08 -32.10
C SER A 58 31.71 15.95 -33.63
N GLU A 59 30.72 16.47 -34.36
CA GLU A 59 30.71 16.44 -35.84
C GLU A 59 31.62 17.52 -36.44
N ASN A 60 31.84 18.62 -35.72
CA ASN A 60 32.61 19.77 -36.19
C ASN A 60 34.09 19.78 -35.72
N GLY A 61 34.54 18.74 -34.99
CA GLY A 61 35.91 18.60 -34.48
C GLY A 61 36.73 17.60 -35.29
#